data_AF-A0A525JI20-F1
#
_entry.id   AF-A0A525JI20-F1
#
_cell.length_a   1.000
_cell.length_b   1.000
_cell.length_c   1.000
_cell.angle_alpha   90.00
_cell.angle_beta   90.00
_cell.angle_gamma   90.00
#
_symmetry.space_group_name_H-M   'P 1'
#
loop_
_entity.id
_entity.type
_entity.pdbx_description
1 polymer ?
#
loop_
_entity_poly.entity_id
_entity_poly.type
_entity_poly.pdbx_seq_one_letter_code
_entity_poly.pdbx_strand_id
1 'polypeptide(L)'
;MVSLPLLVMTFGLLELAMVFLANVTLDNATYMAAREIRTGEFQTSGATAQSDFKTLVCSRMSWLSAQCPTALWVGVQTFSSFATLAAAPGPNPTTFNPVKNPPCFSPGQPTDIVLVNSYFEWNLFTPLLNNALENMGGGSGKRLLTSTTAFRNEPYNTNPPQGAGC
;
A
#
# COMPACT_ATOMS: atom_id res chain seq x y z
N MET A 1 33.25 3.00 -28.30
CA MET A 1 31.91 3.52 -27.95
C MET A 1 31.35 2.71 -26.78
N VAL A 2 31.91 2.88 -25.57
CA VAL A 2 31.55 2.09 -24.37
C VAL A 2 30.82 2.95 -23.33
N SER A 3 30.91 4.28 -23.44
CA SER A 3 30.30 5.23 -22.51
C SER A 3 28.77 5.17 -22.50
N LEU A 4 28.13 5.01 -23.66
CA LEU A 4 26.67 4.97 -23.77
C LEU A 4 26.04 3.75 -23.04
N PRO A 5 26.44 2.50 -23.31
CA PRO A 5 25.87 1.35 -22.61
C PRO A 5 26.18 1.35 -21.10
N LEU A 6 27.35 1.85 -20.69
CA LEU A 6 27.72 1.98 -19.27
C LEU A 6 26.78 2.94 -18.53
N LEU A 7 26.50 4.11 -19.11
CA LEU A 7 25.60 5.10 -18.52
C LEU A 7 24.17 4.57 -18.41
N VAL A 8 23.67 3.89 -19.46
CA VAL A 8 22.34 3.26 -19.44
C VAL A 8 22.22 2.24 -18.31
N MET A 9 23.22 1.37 -18.13
CA MET A 9 23.21 0.37 -17.06
C MET A 9 23.27 1.03 -15.68
N THR A 10 24.07 2.09 -15.53
CA THR A 10 24.22 2.80 -14.25
C THR A 10 22.92 3.48 -13.83
N PHE A 11 22.25 4.17 -14.75
CA PHE A 11 20.94 4.78 -14.48
C PHE A 11 19.85 3.75 -14.22
N GLY A 12 19.87 2.61 -14.93
CA GLY A 12 18.95 1.51 -14.67
C GLY A 12 19.10 0.94 -13.25
N LEU A 13 20.34 0.76 -12.78
CA LEU A 13 20.61 0.31 -11.41
C LEU A 13 20.19 1.33 -10.35
N LEU A 14 20.47 2.62 -10.60
CA LEU A 14 20.05 3.71 -9.70
C LEU A 14 18.53 3.79 -9.60
N GLU A 15 17.80 3.67 -10.72
CA GLU A 15 16.35 3.68 -10.70
C GLU A 15 15.78 2.45 -9.98
N LEU A 16 16.35 1.27 -10.21
CA LEU A 16 15.95 0.07 -9.49
C LEU A 16 16.17 0.23 -7.98
N ALA A 17 17.29 0.81 -7.56
CA ALA A 17 17.56 1.11 -6.16
C ALA A 17 16.52 2.08 -5.57
N MET A 18 16.11 3.12 -6.32
CA MET A 18 15.04 4.03 -5.88
C MET A 18 13.69 3.34 -5.76
N VAL A 19 13.33 2.46 -6.70
CA VAL A 19 12.09 1.67 -6.64
C VAL A 19 12.07 0.77 -5.42
N PHE A 20 13.18 0.09 -5.11
CA PHE A 20 13.28 -0.73 -3.90
C PHE A 20 13.22 0.11 -2.63
N LEU A 21 13.91 1.26 -2.60
CA LEU A 21 13.83 2.18 -1.48
C LEU A 21 12.40 2.66 -1.24
N ALA A 22 11.67 3.03 -2.28
CA ALA A 22 10.26 3.40 -2.22
C ALA A 22 9.40 2.26 -1.65
N ASN A 23 9.63 1.03 -2.10
CA ASN A 23 8.89 -0.12 -1.61
C ASN A 23 9.13 -0.38 -0.11
N VAL A 24 10.40 -0.39 0.32
CA VAL A 24 10.76 -0.56 1.74
C VAL A 24 10.17 0.57 2.60
N THR A 25 10.15 1.81 2.09
CA THR A 25 9.54 2.93 2.83
C THR A 25 8.02 2.78 2.93
N LEU A 26 7.36 2.28 1.89
CA LEU A 26 5.93 2.00 1.89
C LEU A 26 5.57 0.87 2.86
N ASP A 27 6.36 -0.21 2.87
CA ASP A 27 6.20 -1.34 3.79
C ASP A 27 6.33 -0.87 5.25
N ASN A 28 7.35 -0.09 5.56
CA ASN A 28 7.55 0.44 6.91
C ASN A 28 6.41 1.39 7.33
N ALA A 29 6.03 2.32 6.45
CA ALA A 29 4.95 3.26 6.71
C ALA A 29 3.62 2.53 6.94
N THR A 30 3.30 1.53 6.11
CA THR A 30 2.10 0.72 6.23
C THR A 30 2.12 -0.12 7.50
N TYR A 31 3.25 -0.76 7.84
CA TYR A 31 3.38 -1.55 9.06
C TYR A 31 3.13 -0.71 10.33
N MET A 32 3.70 0.48 10.38
CA MET A 32 3.54 1.38 11.52
C MET A 32 2.12 1.97 11.61
N ALA A 33 1.52 2.37 10.49
CA ALA A 33 0.13 2.84 10.46
C ALA A 33 -0.86 1.72 10.80
N ALA A 34 -0.62 0.51 10.29
CA ALA A 34 -1.43 -0.67 10.61
C ALA A 34 -1.40 -1.02 12.10
N ARG A 35 -0.30 -0.75 12.80
CA ARG A 35 -0.22 -0.94 14.25
C ARG A 35 -1.24 -0.06 14.99
N GLU A 36 -1.47 1.16 14.55
CA GLU A 36 -2.46 2.05 15.17
C GLU A 36 -3.90 1.54 15.00
N ILE A 37 -4.20 0.91 13.86
CA ILE A 37 -5.48 0.19 13.68
C ILE A 37 -5.54 -1.04 14.60
N ARG A 38 -4.44 -1.81 14.67
CA ARG A 38 -4.36 -3.02 15.50
C ARG A 38 -4.62 -2.73 16.97
N THR A 39 -4.02 -1.67 17.51
CA THR A 39 -4.17 -1.28 18.92
C THR A 39 -5.42 -0.44 19.16
N GLY A 40 -6.16 -0.07 18.11
CA GLY A 40 -7.35 0.78 18.20
C GLY A 40 -7.07 2.27 18.36
N GLU A 41 -5.80 2.70 18.42
CA GLU A 41 -5.38 4.10 18.55
C GLU A 41 -5.93 4.97 17.42
N PHE A 42 -5.99 4.42 16.20
CA PHE A 42 -6.57 5.12 15.06
C PHE A 42 -8.06 5.42 15.32
N GLN A 43 -8.83 4.42 15.73
CA GLN A 43 -10.27 4.54 16.00
C GLN A 43 -10.58 5.38 17.24
N THR A 44 -9.75 5.31 18.29
CA THR A 44 -9.97 6.07 19.55
C THR A 44 -9.54 7.53 19.45
N SER A 45 -8.63 7.87 18.54
CA SER A 45 -8.21 9.26 18.26
C SER A 45 -9.29 10.12 17.58
N GLY A 46 -10.40 9.51 17.14
CA GLY A 46 -11.46 10.17 16.36
C GLY A 46 -11.26 10.07 14.85
N ALA A 47 -10.13 9.54 14.38
CA ALA A 47 -9.90 9.22 12.98
C ALA A 47 -10.68 7.97 12.58
N THR A 48 -11.54 8.09 11.57
CA THR A 48 -12.38 6.99 11.08
C THR A 48 -12.44 6.91 9.57
N ALA A 49 -11.92 7.92 8.87
CA ALA A 49 -11.97 7.99 7.42
C ALA A 49 -10.71 7.42 6.77
N GLN A 50 -10.86 6.89 5.56
CA GLN A 50 -9.77 6.44 4.71
C GLN A 50 -8.73 7.55 4.45
N SER A 51 -9.19 8.81 4.36
CA SER A 51 -8.32 9.98 4.20
C SER A 51 -7.38 10.20 5.38
N ASP A 52 -7.83 9.89 6.59
CA ASP A 52 -7.05 10.06 7.81
C ASP A 52 -5.94 9.00 7.83
N PHE A 53 -6.30 7.75 7.50
CA PHE A 53 -5.34 6.66 7.38
C PHE A 53 -4.32 6.92 6.27
N LYS A 54 -4.76 7.44 5.13
CA LYS A 54 -3.88 7.84 4.03
C LYS A 54 -2.89 8.93 4.48
N THR A 55 -3.37 9.92 5.22
CA THR A 55 -2.53 11.00 5.78
C THR A 55 -1.51 10.43 6.76
N LEU A 56 -1.92 9.48 7.61
CA LEU A 56 -1.05 8.79 8.55
C LEU A 56 0.08 8.04 7.82
N VAL A 57 -0.23 7.26 6.80
CA VAL A 57 0.78 6.56 5.98
C VAL A 57 1.71 7.57 5.30
N CYS A 58 1.17 8.63 4.69
CA CYS A 58 1.97 9.65 4.03
C CYS A 58 2.90 10.43 4.97
N SER A 59 2.48 10.69 6.21
CA SER A 59 3.33 11.33 7.22
C SER A 59 4.59 10.53 7.55
N ARG A 60 4.52 9.19 7.39
CA ARG A 60 5.63 8.26 7.62
C ARG A 60 6.53 8.11 6.39
N MET A 61 6.09 8.58 5.22
CA MET A 61 6.85 8.61 3.97
C MET A 61 7.46 9.99 3.73
N SER A 62 8.32 10.45 4.65
CA SER A 62 8.82 11.84 4.69
C SER A 62 9.40 12.35 3.35
N TRP A 63 10.19 11.52 2.66
CA TRP A 63 10.83 11.87 1.39
C TRP A 63 9.89 11.82 0.17
N LEU A 64 8.70 11.22 0.31
CA LEU A 64 7.63 11.16 -0.72
C LEU A 64 6.38 11.95 -0.31
N SER A 65 6.47 12.77 0.73
CA SER A 65 5.36 13.49 1.33
C SER A 65 4.55 14.35 0.35
N ALA A 66 5.22 14.95 -0.65
CA ALA A 66 4.55 15.76 -1.67
C ALA A 66 3.74 14.94 -2.69
N GLN A 67 4.17 13.72 -2.99
CA GLN A 67 3.59 12.87 -4.04
C GLN A 67 2.60 11.84 -3.46
N CYS A 68 2.77 11.48 -2.19
CA CYS A 68 1.97 10.48 -1.50
C CYS A 68 0.46 10.76 -1.51
N PRO A 69 -0.03 12.00 -1.27
CA PRO A 69 -1.48 12.27 -1.24
C PRO A 69 -2.19 11.99 -2.57
N THR A 70 -1.49 12.03 -3.71
CA THR A 70 -2.10 11.78 -5.03
C THR A 70 -1.80 10.37 -5.55
N ALA A 71 -0.62 9.82 -5.22
CA ALA A 71 -0.17 8.52 -5.72
C ALA A 71 -0.51 7.33 -4.81
N LEU A 72 -0.86 7.56 -3.54
CA LEU A 72 -1.18 6.51 -2.57
C LEU A 72 -2.69 6.20 -2.54
N TRP A 73 -3.03 4.92 -2.56
CA TRP A 73 -4.35 4.40 -2.26
C TRP A 73 -4.24 3.38 -1.14
N VAL A 74 -5.15 3.42 -0.18
CA VAL A 74 -5.13 2.54 0.99
C VAL A 74 -6.45 1.82 1.08
N GLY A 75 -6.43 0.52 1.29
CA GLY A 75 -7.60 -0.30 1.52
C GLY A 75 -7.46 -1.05 2.84
N VAL A 76 -8.54 -1.09 3.62
CA VAL A 76 -8.57 -1.86 4.86
C VAL A 76 -9.83 -2.71 4.84
N GLN A 77 -9.68 -4.01 5.01
CA GLN A 77 -10.76 -4.99 4.89
C GLN A 77 -10.78 -5.87 6.12
N THR A 78 -11.96 -6.26 6.58
CA THR A 78 -12.09 -7.23 7.66
C THR A 78 -12.57 -8.58 7.14
N PHE A 79 -12.09 -9.66 7.75
CA PHE A 79 -12.39 -11.03 7.38
C PHE A 79 -12.90 -11.81 8.60
N SER A 80 -13.71 -12.83 8.34
CA SER A 80 -14.23 -13.73 9.39
C SER A 80 -13.19 -14.75 9.85
N SER A 81 -12.22 -15.10 9.01
CA SER A 81 -11.15 -16.06 9.33
C SER A 81 -9.86 -15.78 8.54
N PHE A 82 -8.73 -16.28 9.03
CA PHE A 82 -7.48 -16.26 8.27
C PHE A 82 -7.53 -17.12 7.00
N ALA A 83 -8.38 -18.15 6.96
CA ALA A 83 -8.57 -18.98 5.77
C ALA A 83 -9.26 -18.19 4.64
N THR A 84 -10.30 -17.41 4.97
CA THR A 84 -10.96 -16.52 4.00
C THR A 84 -10.05 -15.40 3.52
N LEU A 85 -9.17 -14.90 4.40
CA LEU A 85 -8.14 -13.93 4.04
C LEU A 85 -7.11 -14.53 3.08
N ALA A 86 -6.64 -15.75 3.34
CA ALA A 86 -5.67 -16.44 2.48
C ALA A 86 -6.25 -16.77 1.08
N ALA A 87 -7.57 -16.91 0.97
CA ALA A 87 -8.27 -17.12 -0.29
C ALA A 87 -8.59 -15.82 -1.04
N ALA A 88 -8.41 -14.65 -0.41
CA ALA A 88 -8.68 -13.37 -1.05
C ALA A 88 -7.65 -13.12 -2.16
N PRO A 89 -8.08 -12.77 -3.37
CA PRO A 89 -7.16 -12.51 -4.47
C PRO A 89 -6.31 -11.29 -4.14
N GLY A 90 -5.00 -11.44 -4.31
CA GLY A 90 -4.08 -10.30 -4.28
C GLY A 90 -4.39 -9.30 -5.40
N PRO A 91 -4.02 -8.03 -5.22
CA PRO A 91 -4.20 -7.01 -6.25
C PRO A 91 -3.41 -7.38 -7.51
N ASN A 92 -4.10 -7.45 -8.65
CA ASN A 92 -3.43 -7.64 -9.94
C ASN A 92 -2.98 -6.27 -10.48
N PRO A 93 -1.67 -6.01 -10.61
CA PRO A 93 -1.15 -4.71 -11.05
C PRO A 93 -1.57 -4.35 -12.48
N THR A 94 -1.92 -5.31 -13.35
CA THR A 94 -2.34 -5.02 -14.73
C THR A 94 -3.80 -4.56 -14.81
N THR A 95 -4.63 -4.92 -13.83
CA THR A 95 -6.06 -4.56 -13.76
C THR A 95 -6.39 -3.57 -12.64
N PHE A 96 -5.40 -3.17 -11.85
CA PHE A 96 -5.61 -2.25 -10.73
C PHE A 96 -6.04 -0.88 -11.25
N ASN A 97 -7.28 -0.49 -10.94
CA ASN A 97 -7.83 0.83 -11.23
C ASN A 97 -8.56 1.36 -9.99
N PRO A 98 -7.86 2.11 -9.13
CA PRO A 98 -8.42 2.60 -7.87
C PRO A 98 -9.45 3.71 -8.07
N VAL A 99 -9.51 4.34 -9.26
CA VAL A 99 -10.53 5.35 -9.59
C VAL A 99 -11.87 4.69 -9.89
N LYS A 100 -11.86 3.55 -10.59
CA LYS A 100 -13.08 2.79 -10.93
C LYS A 100 -13.55 1.91 -9.77
N ASN A 101 -12.62 1.25 -9.09
CA ASN A 101 -12.87 0.35 -7.98
C ASN A 101 -12.02 0.81 -6.78
N PRO A 102 -12.48 1.83 -6.03
CA PRO A 102 -11.73 2.34 -4.90
C PRO A 102 -11.53 1.24 -3.85
N PRO A 103 -10.33 1.13 -3.25
CA PRO A 103 -10.13 0.22 -2.13
C PRO A 103 -11.09 0.61 -1.01
N CYS A 104 -11.85 -0.35 -0.54
CA CYS A 104 -12.77 -0.12 0.57
C CYS A 104 -12.00 0.07 1.88
N PHE A 105 -12.65 0.66 2.87
CA PHE A 105 -12.04 1.01 4.14
C PHE A 105 -12.96 0.62 5.30
N SER A 106 -12.59 -0.45 6.00
CA SER A 106 -13.22 -0.96 7.21
C SER A 106 -12.11 -1.27 8.22
N PRO A 107 -11.79 -0.37 9.17
CA PRO A 107 -10.75 -0.60 10.17
C PRO A 107 -11.11 -1.70 11.20
N GLY A 108 -12.36 -2.17 11.18
CA GLY A 108 -12.86 -3.22 12.06
C GLY A 108 -13.07 -2.77 13.50
N GLN A 109 -13.57 -3.72 14.30
CA GLN A 109 -13.76 -3.62 15.74
C GLN A 109 -12.70 -4.46 16.48
N PRO A 110 -12.67 -4.46 17.83
CA PRO A 110 -11.73 -5.30 18.56
C PRO A 110 -11.88 -6.77 18.18
N THR A 111 -10.77 -7.49 18.15
CA THR A 111 -10.71 -8.93 17.82
C THR A 111 -11.07 -9.32 16.38
N ASP A 112 -11.41 -8.37 15.50
CA ASP A 112 -11.58 -8.65 14.07
C ASP A 112 -10.24 -8.96 13.39
N ILE A 113 -10.29 -9.76 12.33
CA ILE A 113 -9.15 -10.02 11.46
C ILE A 113 -9.16 -8.97 10.36
N VAL A 114 -8.09 -8.18 10.27
CA VAL A 114 -7.97 -7.02 9.39
C VAL A 114 -6.83 -7.26 8.40
N LEU A 115 -7.08 -6.92 7.13
CA LEU A 115 -6.11 -6.85 6.06
C LEU A 115 -5.95 -5.38 5.65
N VAL A 116 -4.74 -4.85 5.79
CA VAL A 116 -4.38 -3.51 5.35
C VAL A 116 -3.55 -3.64 4.08
N ASN A 117 -4.00 -3.00 3.01
CA ASN A 117 -3.34 -2.93 1.72
C ASN A 117 -3.02 -1.48 1.37
N SER A 118 -1.76 -1.19 1.07
CA SER A 118 -1.30 0.11 0.58
C SER A 118 -0.78 -0.03 -0.85
N TYR A 119 -1.24 0.86 -1.72
CA TYR A 119 -0.98 0.88 -3.15
C TYR A 119 -0.35 2.21 -3.52
N PHE A 120 0.88 2.21 -4.01
CA PHE A 120 1.56 3.44 -4.39
C PHE A 120 1.95 3.40 -5.86
N GLU A 121 1.52 4.41 -6.63
CA GLU A 121 1.90 4.57 -8.03
C GLU A 121 3.28 5.24 -8.13
N TRP A 122 4.30 4.47 -8.53
CA TRP A 122 5.64 4.99 -8.80
C TRP A 122 5.82 5.31 -10.29
N ASN A 123 6.27 6.52 -10.62
CA ASN A 123 6.57 6.89 -12.00
C ASN A 123 7.99 6.47 -12.38
N LEU A 124 8.15 5.72 -13.46
CA LEU A 124 9.45 5.32 -13.98
C LEU A 124 10.02 6.44 -14.86
N PHE A 125 11.30 6.73 -14.66
CA PHE A 125 12.08 7.73 -15.38
C PHE A 125 12.84 7.12 -16.56
N THR A 126 13.28 5.85 -16.49
CA THR A 126 14.00 5.23 -17.61
C THR A 126 13.11 4.36 -18.50
N PRO A 127 13.27 4.44 -19.83
CA PRO A 127 12.52 3.60 -20.77
C PRO A 127 12.92 2.12 -20.70
N LEU A 128 14.10 1.80 -20.14
CA LEU A 128 14.57 0.42 -19.99
C LEU A 128 13.72 -0.35 -18.97
N LEU A 129 13.50 0.24 -17.79
CA LEU A 129 12.66 -0.37 -16.76
C LEU A 129 11.18 -0.38 -17.12
N ASN A 130 10.71 0.57 -17.94
CA ASN A 130 9.34 0.55 -18.45
C ASN A 130 9.05 -0.69 -19.33
N ASN A 131 10.06 -1.19 -20.06
CA ASN A 131 9.91 -2.39 -20.90
C ASN A 131 10.28 -3.69 -20.17
N ALA A 132 11.15 -3.63 -19.16
CA ALA A 132 11.66 -4.81 -18.47
C ALA A 132 10.79 -5.29 -17.30
N LEU A 133 9.84 -4.49 -16.81
CA LEU A 133 9.02 -4.78 -15.63
C LEU A 133 7.53 -4.88 -16.00
N GLU A 134 6.79 -5.72 -15.29
CA GLU A 134 5.32 -5.73 -15.36
C GLU A 134 4.77 -4.43 -14.75
N ASN A 135 4.47 -3.47 -15.61
CA ASN A 135 3.99 -2.15 -15.23
C ASN A 135 2.46 -2.09 -15.19
N MET A 136 1.96 -1.12 -14.42
CA MET A 136 0.52 -0.89 -14.29
C MET A 136 -0.08 -0.55 -15.66
N GLY A 137 -1.06 -1.34 -16.09
CA GLY A 137 -1.85 -1.07 -17.30
C GLY A 137 -1.08 -1.04 -18.63
N GLY A 138 -0.25 -2.04 -18.93
CA GLY A 138 0.21 -2.29 -20.31
C GLY A 138 1.13 -1.21 -20.92
N GLY A 139 2.02 -0.61 -20.12
CA GLY A 139 3.05 0.32 -20.62
C GLY A 139 2.90 1.78 -20.20
N SER A 140 2.06 2.07 -19.20
CA SER A 140 1.78 3.43 -18.69
C SER A 140 2.99 4.20 -18.12
N GLY A 141 4.19 3.61 -18.06
CA GLY A 141 5.36 4.20 -17.41
C GLY A 141 5.29 4.19 -15.88
N LYS A 142 4.27 3.55 -15.30
CA LYS A 142 4.02 3.51 -13.86
C LYS A 142 4.16 2.10 -13.32
N ARG A 143 4.80 1.97 -12.16
CA ARG A 143 4.92 0.74 -11.39
C ARG A 143 4.03 0.82 -10.16
N LEU A 144 3.23 -0.22 -9.91
CA LEU A 144 2.48 -0.34 -8.67
C LEU A 144 3.38 -0.93 -7.59
N LEU A 145 3.59 -0.19 -6.52
CA LEU A 145 4.17 -0.71 -5.29
C LEU A 145 3.04 -1.11 -4.36
N THR A 146 3.12 -2.30 -3.80
CA THR A 146 2.07 -2.88 -2.95
C THR A 146 2.68 -3.32 -1.64
N SER A 147 2.09 -2.87 -0.52
CA SER A 147 2.40 -3.34 0.82
C SER A 147 1.13 -3.93 1.43
N THR A 148 1.19 -5.16 1.90
CA THR A 148 0.05 -5.85 2.52
C THR A 148 0.42 -6.37 3.89
N THR A 149 -0.41 -6.10 4.89
CA THR A 149 -0.24 -6.63 6.25
C THR A 149 -1.57 -7.12 6.81
N ALA A 150 -1.55 -8.33 7.37
CA ALA A 150 -2.72 -8.99 7.94
C ALA A 150 -2.50 -9.20 9.45
N PHE A 151 -3.53 -8.94 10.24
CA PHE A 151 -3.46 -9.10 11.69
C PHE A 151 -4.84 -9.22 12.33
N ARG A 152 -4.86 -9.49 13.62
CA ARG A 152 -6.07 -9.41 14.44
C ARG A 152 -5.99 -8.18 15.33
N ASN A 153 -7.07 -7.42 15.41
CA ASN A 153 -7.17 -6.26 16.30
C ASN A 153 -7.11 -6.69 17.78
N GLU A 154 -6.45 -5.88 18.59
CA GLU A 154 -6.35 -6.08 20.03
C GLU A 154 -7.69 -5.78 20.71
N PRO A 155 -7.96 -6.33 21.90
CA PRO A 155 -9.14 -6.01 22.68
C PRO A 155 -9.00 -4.63 23.33
N TYR A 156 -9.17 -3.56 22.55
CA TYR A 156 -9.03 -2.17 23.02
C TYR A 156 -10.33 -1.56 23.59
N ASN A 157 -11.49 -2.18 23.37
CA ASN A 157 -12.76 -1.82 24.00
C ASN A 157 -13.72 -3.03 24.10
N THR A 158 -14.95 -2.82 24.59
CA THR A 158 -15.96 -3.88 24.79
C THR A 158 -16.87 -4.12 23.59
N ASN A 159 -16.63 -3.47 22.45
CA ASN A 159 -17.45 -3.67 21.26
C ASN A 159 -17.23 -5.10 20.71
N PRO A 160 -18.31 -5.76 20.25
CA PRO A 160 -18.16 -7.05 19.60
C PRO A 160 -17.44 -6.90 18.24
N PRO A 161 -16.79 -7.97 17.75
CA PRO A 161 -16.25 -7.99 16.40
C PRO A 161 -17.35 -7.71 15.38
N GLN A 162 -17.05 -6.86 14.40
CA GLN A 162 -17.97 -6.52 13.32
C GLN A 162 -18.06 -7.64 12.27
N GLY A 163 -17.07 -8.55 12.24
CA GLY A 163 -16.98 -9.63 11.28
C GLY A 163 -16.42 -9.16 9.93
N ALA A 164 -16.70 -9.93 8.87
CA ALA A 164 -16.25 -9.57 7.52
C ALA A 164 -16.97 -8.33 7.01
N GLY A 165 -16.21 -7.35 6.54
CA GLY A 165 -16.69 -6.03 6.18
C GLY A 165 -15.69 -5.40 5.22
N CYS A 166 -16.22 -4.91 4.09
CA CYS A 166 -15.60 -5.04 2.77
C CYS A 166 -15.75 -6.44 2.15
#